data_AF-A0A3L7RNJ7-F1
#
_entry.id   AF-A0A3L7RNJ7-F1
#
_cell.length_a   1.000
_cell.length_b   1.000
_cell.length_c   1.000
_cell.angle_alpha   90.00
_cell.angle_beta   90.00
_cell.angle_gamma   90.00
#
_symmetry.space_group_name_H-M   'P 1'
#
loop_
_entity.id
_entity.type
_entity.pdbx_description
1 polymer ?
#
loop_
_entity_poly.entity_id
_entity_poly.type
_entity_poly.pdbx_seq_one_letter_code
_entity_poly.pdbx_strand_id
1 'polypeptide(L)' 'SPTTCNFDYSGALTETVLLGNVAYRTGKAIEWDAENLVAKNVPEAAKLITKEYRAGWEVV' A
#
# COMPACT_ATOMS: atom_id res chain seq x y z
N SER A 1 -1.80 27.79 13.71
CA SER A 1 -2.89 26.79 13.86
C SER A 1 -2.39 25.46 13.33
N PRO A 2 -2.84 24.31 13.85
CA PRO A 2 -2.58 23.02 13.21
C PRO A 2 -3.14 23.03 11.79
N THR A 3 -2.46 22.37 10.85
CA THR A 3 -3.01 22.17 9.51
C THR A 3 -4.25 21.28 9.60
N THR A 4 -5.31 21.62 8.86
CA THR A 4 -6.56 20.84 8.80
C THR A 4 -6.39 19.48 8.10
N CYS A 5 -5.24 19.26 7.46
CA CYS A 5 -4.86 18.00 6.83
C CYS A 5 -3.78 17.33 7.70
N ASN A 6 -4.15 16.24 8.37
CA ASN A 6 -3.21 15.40 9.10
C ASN A 6 -2.75 14.25 8.19
N PHE A 7 -1.45 14.22 7.87
CA PHE A 7 -0.86 13.22 6.98
C PHE A 7 -0.79 11.82 7.58
N ASP A 8 -0.67 11.70 8.91
CA ASP A 8 -0.67 10.41 9.58
C ASP A 8 -2.04 9.72 9.42
N TYR A 9 -3.12 10.50 9.55
CA TYR A 9 -4.48 9.99 9.31
C TYR A 9 -4.75 9.75 7.82
N SER A 10 -4.47 10.74 6.97
CA SER A 10 -4.80 10.62 5.54
C SER A 10 -3.96 9.56 4.83
N GLY A 11 -2.73 9.31 5.29
CA GLY A 11 -1.87 8.24 4.80
C GLY A 11 -2.47 6.86 5.07
N ALA A 12 -2.75 6.54 6.33
CA ALA A 12 -3.33 5.25 6.73
C ALA A 12 -4.72 5.01 6.10
N LEU A 13 -5.53 6.06 5.96
CA LEU A 13 -6.82 5.97 5.27
C LEU A 13 -6.63 5.62 3.78
N THR A 14 -5.72 6.32 3.10
CA THR A 14 -5.44 6.10 1.68
C THR A 14 -4.93 4.68 1.44
N GLU A 15 -4.02 4.22 2.29
CA GLU A 15 -3.48 2.86 2.25
C GLU A 15 -4.60 1.81 2.34
N THR A 16 -5.49 1.96 3.31
CA THR A 16 -6.64 1.05 3.50
C THR A 16 -7.55 1.01 2.27
N VAL A 17 -7.85 2.17 1.66
CA VAL A 17 -8.67 2.25 0.44
C VAL A 17 -7.99 1.55 -0.74
N LEU A 18 -6.68 1.72 -0.90
CA LEU A 18 -5.93 1.07 -1.97
C LEU A 18 -5.87 -0.45 -1.81
N LEU A 19 -5.74 -0.97 -0.57
CA LEU A 19 -5.80 -2.40 -0.29
C LEU A 19 -7.13 -3.02 -0.71
N GLY A 20 -8.23 -2.28 -0.64
CA GLY A 20 -9.52 -2.72 -1.17
C GLY A 20 -9.48 -3.04 -2.67
N ASN A 21 -8.78 -2.22 -3.47
CA ASN A 21 -8.59 -2.49 -4.89
C ASN A 21 -7.70 -3.72 -5.13
N VAL A 22 -6.66 -3.90 -4.30
CA VAL A 22 -5.77 -5.07 -4.38
C VAL A 22 -6.54 -6.36 -4.05
N ALA A 23 -7.36 -6.35 -3.00
CA ALA A 23 -8.23 -7.46 -2.63
C ALA A 23 -9.23 -7.79 -3.75
N TYR A 24 -9.85 -6.78 -4.35
CA TYR A 24 -10.76 -6.95 -5.48
C TYR A 24 -10.07 -7.60 -6.70
N ARG A 25 -8.87 -7.12 -7.05
CA ARG A 25 -8.12 -7.63 -8.21
C ARG A 25 -7.53 -9.02 -8.00
N THR A 26 -7.23 -9.39 -6.77
CA THR A 26 -6.69 -10.70 -6.41
C THR A 26 -7.78 -11.71 -6.07
N GLY A 27 -9.01 -11.25 -5.79
CA GLY A 27 -10.14 -12.09 -5.38
C GLY A 27 -9.95 -12.73 -4.01
N LYS A 28 -9.02 -12.21 -3.20
CA LYS A 28 -8.62 -12.79 -1.91
C LYS A 28 -8.68 -11.72 -0.82
N ALA A 29 -8.97 -12.16 0.41
CA ALA A 29 -8.76 -11.33 1.58
C ALA A 29 -7.25 -11.09 1.76
N ILE A 30 -6.82 -9.86 2.02
CA ILE A 30 -5.42 -9.50 2.17
C ILE A 30 -5.07 -9.44 3.67
N GLU A 31 -4.08 -10.21 4.09
CA GLU A 31 -3.40 -10.03 5.37
C GLU A 31 -2.26 -9.05 5.17
N TRP A 32 -2.40 -7.85 5.74
CA TRP A 32 -1.53 -6.72 5.48
C TRP A 32 -0.50 -6.49 6.58
N ASP A 33 0.76 -6.35 6.21
CA ASP A 33 1.85 -5.88 7.06
C ASP A 33 2.16 -4.43 6.71
N ALA A 34 1.65 -3.49 7.51
CA ALA A 34 1.81 -2.06 7.27
C ALA A 34 3.24 -1.55 7.52
N GLU A 35 4.01 -2.22 8.37
CA GLU A 35 5.40 -1.82 8.64
C GLU A 35 6.31 -2.11 7.45
N ASN A 36 6.11 -3.26 6.80
CA ASN A 36 6.92 -3.70 5.66
C ASN A 36 6.25 -3.45 4.31
N LEU A 37 4.99 -3.00 4.30
CA LEU A 37 4.15 -2.82 3.11
C LEU A 37 4.01 -4.10 2.28
N VAL A 38 3.73 -5.23 2.93
CA VAL A 38 3.63 -6.55 2.30
C VAL A 38 2.28 -7.23 2.56
N ALA A 39 1.67 -7.77 1.50
CA ALA A 39 0.55 -8.70 1.61
C ALA A 39 1.05 -10.12 1.91
N LYS A 40 1.00 -10.54 3.18
CA LYS A 40 1.62 -11.79 3.68
C LYS A 40 1.06 -13.05 3.01
N ASN A 41 -0.22 -13.05 2.71
CA ASN A 41 -0.96 -14.22 2.22
C ASN A 41 -1.19 -14.21 0.70
N VAL A 42 -0.80 -13.14 -0.01
CA VAL A 42 -1.03 -12.96 -1.45
C VAL A 42 0.23 -12.38 -2.12
N PRO A 43 1.29 -13.17 -2.34
CA PRO A 43 2.54 -12.68 -2.93
C PRO A 43 2.36 -12.13 -4.36
N GLU A 44 1.35 -12.58 -5.10
CA GLU A 44 0.99 -12.03 -6.41
C GLU A 44 0.52 -10.57 -6.35
N ALA A 45 0.04 -10.11 -5.18
CA ALA A 45 -0.34 -8.72 -4.95
C ALA A 45 0.86 -7.77 -4.96
N ALA A 46 2.09 -8.28 -4.74
CA ALA A 46 3.30 -7.44 -4.71
C ALA A 46 3.46 -6.62 -6.01
N LYS A 47 3.07 -7.18 -7.15
CA LYS A 47 3.09 -6.50 -8.46
C LYS A 47 2.08 -5.34 -8.58
N LEU A 48 1.08 -5.31 -7.69
CA LEU A 48 0.06 -4.26 -7.63
C LEU A 48 0.40 -3.20 -6.58
N ILE A 49 1.18 -3.58 -5.57
CA ILE A 49 1.56 -2.73 -4.43
C ILE A 49 2.82 -1.91 -4.77
N THR A 50 3.84 -2.57 -5.34
CA THR A 50 5.08 -1.91 -5.72
C THR A 50 5.28 -1.97 -7.23
N LYS A 51 6.16 -1.09 -7.73
CA LYS A 51 6.59 -1.06 -9.12
C LYS A 51 8.10 -1.13 -9.15
N GLU A 52 8.63 -1.70 -10.23
CA GLU A 52 10.05 -1.55 -10.51
C GLU A 52 10.32 -0.07 -10.81
N TYR A 53 11.14 0.55 -9.96
CA TYR A 53 11.58 1.91 -10.17
C TYR A 53 12.65 1.93 -11.26
N ARG A 54 12.65 3.00 -12.06
CA ARG A 54 13.70 3.20 -13.05
C ARG A 54 15.04 3.38 -12.35
N ALA A 55 16.11 2.85 -12.94
CA ALA A 55 17.48 3.07 -12.45
C ALA A 55 17.74 4.56 -12.15
N GLY A 56 18.24 4.85 -10.95
CA GLY A 56 18.47 6.21 -10.44
C GLY A 56 17.28 6.88 -9.74
N TRP A 57 16.13 6.21 -9.65
CA TRP A 57 14.93 6.67 -8.93
C TRP A 57 14.47 5.67 -7.86
N GLU A 58 15.42 4.90 -7.33
CA GLU A 58 15.17 3.95 -6.25
C GLU A 58 14.78 4.72 -4.98
N VAL A 59 13.73 4.23 -4.31
CA VAL A 59 13.32 4.74 -3.00
C VAL A 59 14.17 4.01 -1.97
N VAL A 60 15.03 4.76 -1.26
CA VAL A 60 15.93 4.27 -0.20
C VAL A 60 15.19 4.21 1.13
#